data_AF-A0A7V9HJG0-F1
#
_entry.id   AF-A0A7V9HJG0-F1
#
_cell.length_a   1.000
_cell.length_b   1.000
_cell.length_c   1.000
_cell.angle_alpha   90.00
_cell.angle_beta   90.00
_cell.angle_gamma   90.00
#
_symmetry.space_group_name_H-M   'P 1'
#
loop_
_entity.id
_entity.type
_entity.pdbx_description
1 polymer ?
#
loop_
_entity_poly.entity_id
_entity_poly.type
_entity_poly.pdbx_seq_one_letter_code
_entity_poly.pdbx_strand_id
1 'polypeptide(L)'
;MTKRAPTEEAAVFTWTGARLGMRRMLPLLPSALAGGVVFGVLARNAGMSVAESALMSTLVFAGAAQFVAASLWTAPLPIAAIILGTFILNLRHVLMGATLRHWLQVIGTRRAYGAITMLTDESWAMTVRY
;
A
#
# COMPACT_ATOMS: atom_id res chain seq x y z
N MET A 1 38.71 25.13 9.14
CA MET A 1 37.65 24.28 9.74
C MET A 1 36.84 23.65 8.61
N THR A 2 37.19 22.43 8.23
CA THR A 2 36.53 21.65 7.18
C THR A 2 35.27 21.00 7.75
N LYS A 3 34.10 21.44 7.29
CA LYS A 3 32.80 20.85 7.64
C LYS A 3 32.77 19.44 7.06
N ARG A 4 32.93 18.40 7.90
CA ARG A 4 32.75 17.00 7.49
C ARG A 4 31.32 16.86 6.93
N ALA A 5 31.19 16.37 5.70
CA ALA A 5 29.92 15.93 5.15
C ALA A 5 29.31 14.89 6.10
N PRO A 6 27.99 14.89 6.33
CA PRO A 6 27.36 13.83 7.08
C PRO A 6 27.67 12.52 6.37
N THR A 7 28.36 11.61 7.04
CA THR A 7 28.53 10.24 6.58
C THR A 7 27.13 9.69 6.34
N GLU A 8 26.79 9.40 5.09
CA GLU A 8 25.57 8.68 4.71
C GLU A 8 25.59 7.34 5.42
N GLU A 9 25.01 7.29 6.61
CA GLU A 9 24.82 6.08 7.37
C GLU A 9 23.83 5.25 6.55
N ALA A 10 24.36 4.23 5.86
CA ALA A 10 23.59 3.40 4.93
C ALA A 10 22.26 3.01 5.58
N ALA A 11 21.13 3.31 4.94
CA ALA A 11 19.83 3.04 5.53
C ALA A 11 19.69 1.54 5.80
N VAL A 12 19.81 1.14 7.06
CA VAL A 12 19.70 -0.27 7.47
C VAL A 12 18.26 -0.56 7.85
N PHE A 13 17.68 -1.61 7.25
CA PHE A 13 16.40 -2.13 7.71
C PHE A 13 16.57 -2.76 9.09
N THR A 14 16.03 -2.12 10.13
CA THR A 14 16.09 -2.57 11.53
C THR A 14 14.70 -2.74 12.12
N TRP A 15 14.55 -3.63 13.10
CA TRP A 15 13.30 -3.79 13.85
C TRP A 15 12.87 -2.51 14.58
N THR A 16 13.84 -1.77 15.12
CA THR A 16 13.59 -0.46 15.74
C THR A 16 13.04 0.53 14.73
N GLY A 17 13.61 0.58 13.51
CA GLY A 17 13.11 1.38 12.40
C GLY A 17 11.70 0.97 11.97
N ALA A 18 11.42 -0.34 11.84
CA ALA A 18 10.08 -0.84 11.51
C ALA A 18 9.05 -0.46 12.58
N ARG A 19 9.40 -0.59 13.88
CA ARG A 19 8.53 -0.20 14.99
C ARG A 19 8.27 1.30 15.04
N LEU A 20 9.29 2.11 14.71
CA LEU A 20 9.14 3.55 14.57
C LEU A 20 8.21 3.90 13.40
N GLY A 21 8.38 3.24 12.25
CA GLY A 21 7.49 3.37 11.10
C GLY A 21 6.04 3.08 11.44
N MET A 22 5.76 1.94 12.10
CA MET A 22 4.41 1.61 12.58
C MET A 22 3.82 2.70 13.48
N ARG A 23 4.61 3.22 14.43
CA ARG A 23 4.17 4.32 15.31
C ARG A 23 3.87 5.61 14.54
N ARG A 24 4.64 5.92 13.49
CA ARG A 24 4.41 7.08 12.63
C ARG A 24 3.14 6.95 11.77
N MET A 25 2.68 5.73 11.53
CA MET A 25 1.42 5.48 10.81
C MET A 25 0.17 5.58 11.71
N LEU A 26 0.31 5.55 13.05
CA LEU A 26 -0.84 5.61 13.98
C LEU A 26 -1.82 6.76 13.70
N PRO A 27 -1.38 7.99 13.39
CA PRO A 27 -2.29 9.09 13.09
C PRO A 27 -3.15 8.88 11.84
N LEU A 28 -2.77 7.95 10.95
CA LEU A 28 -3.49 7.60 9.72
C LEU A 28 -4.51 6.46 9.93
N LEU A 29 -4.52 5.83 11.12
CA LEU A 29 -5.47 4.76 11.43
C LEU A 29 -6.94 5.20 11.32
N PRO A 30 -7.36 6.39 11.81
CA PRO A 30 -8.76 6.80 11.70
C PRO A 30 -9.26 6.83 10.26
N SER A 31 -8.45 7.33 9.31
CA SER A 31 -8.80 7.32 7.88
C SER A 31 -8.86 5.91 7.30
N ALA A 32 -7.92 5.03 7.66
CA ALA A 32 -7.91 3.65 7.20
C ALA A 32 -9.13 2.87 7.73
N LEU A 33 -9.50 3.06 9.00
CA LEU A 33 -10.67 2.45 9.61
C LEU A 33 -11.97 2.94 8.95
N ALA A 34 -12.09 4.24 8.70
CA ALA A 34 -13.23 4.80 7.98
C ALA A 34 -13.33 4.19 6.56
N GLY A 35 -12.21 4.11 5.83
CA GLY A 35 -12.14 3.45 4.53
C GLY A 35 -12.58 1.98 4.57
N GLY A 36 -12.14 1.23 5.58
CA GLY A 36 -12.53 -0.16 5.79
C GLY A 36 -14.03 -0.34 6.04
N VAL A 37 -14.65 0.56 6.81
CA VAL A 37 -16.11 0.56 7.01
C VAL A 37 -16.85 0.83 5.70
N VAL A 38 -16.42 1.82 4.92
CA VAL A 38 -17.05 2.12 3.62
C VAL A 38 -16.91 0.93 2.67
N PHE A 39 -15.72 0.32 2.60
CA PHE A 39 -15.50 -0.90 1.81
C PHE A 39 -16.42 -2.04 2.28
N GLY A 40 -16.53 -2.28 3.59
CA GLY A 40 -17.40 -3.33 4.13
C GLY A 40 -18.87 -3.14 3.75
N VAL A 41 -19.38 -1.90 3.79
CA VAL A 41 -20.73 -1.57 3.33
C VAL A 41 -20.87 -1.84 1.82
N LEU A 42 -19.89 -1.43 1.02
CA LEU A 42 -19.92 -1.65 -0.43
C LEU A 42 -19.85 -3.14 -0.79
N ALA A 43 -18.98 -3.90 -0.14
CA ALA A 43 -18.85 -5.35 -0.31
C ALA A 43 -20.16 -6.07 0.02
N ARG A 44 -20.80 -5.71 1.13
CA ARG A 44 -22.12 -6.24 1.50
C ARG A 44 -23.18 -5.93 0.44
N ASN A 45 -23.23 -4.68 -0.04
CA ASN A 45 -24.18 -4.27 -1.08
C ASN A 45 -23.94 -4.98 -2.42
N ALA A 46 -22.69 -5.31 -2.72
CA ALA A 46 -22.31 -6.08 -3.90
C ALA A 46 -22.52 -7.60 -3.74
N GLY A 47 -23.09 -8.05 -2.61
CA GLY A 47 -23.36 -9.47 -2.37
C GLY A 47 -22.12 -10.32 -2.10
N MET A 48 -20.98 -9.69 -1.77
CA MET A 48 -19.78 -10.42 -1.36
C MET A 48 -20.03 -11.17 -0.06
N SER A 49 -19.51 -12.39 0.04
CA SER A 49 -19.43 -13.12 1.29
C SER A 49 -18.45 -12.46 2.27
N VAL A 50 -18.60 -12.80 3.55
CA VAL A 50 -17.66 -12.39 4.59
C VAL A 50 -16.24 -12.87 4.28
N ALA A 51 -16.10 -14.08 3.74
CA ALA A 51 -14.81 -14.64 3.37
C ALA A 51 -14.15 -13.85 2.22
N GLU A 52 -14.89 -13.54 1.15
CA GLU A 52 -14.35 -12.78 0.01
C GLU A 52 -13.92 -11.36 0.42
N SER A 53 -14.75 -10.67 1.20
CA SER A 53 -14.45 -9.32 1.69
C SER A 53 -13.26 -9.31 2.67
N ALA A 54 -13.15 -10.31 3.55
CA ALA A 54 -12.00 -10.48 4.45
C ALA A 54 -10.71 -10.81 3.68
N LEU A 55 -10.78 -11.70 2.68
CA LEU A 55 -9.64 -12.02 1.81
C LEU A 55 -9.18 -10.80 1.02
N MET A 56 -10.11 -10.01 0.48
CA MET A 56 -9.79 -8.76 -0.21
C MET A 56 -9.08 -7.78 0.73
N SER A 57 -9.60 -7.61 1.95
CA SER A 57 -9.01 -6.70 2.95
C SER A 57 -7.62 -7.12 3.41
N THR A 58 -7.34 -8.43 3.46
CA THR A 58 -6.06 -8.97 3.97
C THR A 58 -4.98 -9.09 2.89
N LEU A 59 -5.37 -9.31 1.64
CA LEU A 59 -4.43 -9.54 0.53
C LEU A 59 -4.21 -8.29 -0.34
N VAL A 60 -5.19 -7.39 -0.43
CA VAL A 60 -5.14 -6.23 -1.32
C VAL A 60 -4.80 -4.97 -0.55
N PHE A 61 -3.52 -4.58 -0.57
CA PHE A 61 -3.03 -3.35 0.08
C PHE A 61 -3.35 -2.05 -0.68
N ALA A 62 -3.99 -2.16 -1.85
CA ALA A 62 -4.46 -1.03 -2.64
C ALA A 62 -5.94 -0.73 -2.36
N GLY A 63 -6.22 0.20 -1.44
CA GLY A 63 -7.59 0.52 -1.02
C GLY A 63 -8.51 0.89 -2.19
N ALA A 64 -8.05 1.77 -3.09
CA ALA A 64 -8.84 2.17 -4.27
C ALA A 64 -9.21 0.99 -5.19
N ALA A 65 -8.37 -0.03 -5.27
CA ALA A 65 -8.64 -1.23 -6.06
C ALA A 65 -9.75 -2.08 -5.44
N GLN A 66 -9.86 -2.13 -4.11
CA GLN A 66 -10.95 -2.82 -3.41
C GLN A 66 -12.31 -2.19 -3.75
N PHE A 67 -12.39 -0.86 -3.82
CA PHE A 67 -13.61 -0.16 -4.22
C PHE A 67 -14.00 -0.44 -5.67
N VAL A 68 -13.03 -0.43 -6.60
CA VAL A 68 -13.28 -0.79 -8.01
C VAL A 68 -13.75 -2.24 -8.12
N ALA A 69 -13.07 -3.18 -7.46
CA ALA A 69 -13.45 -4.58 -7.46
C ALA A 69 -14.87 -4.78 -6.92
N ALA A 70 -15.20 -4.17 -5.77
CA ALA A 70 -16.54 -4.24 -5.18
C ALA A 70 -17.61 -3.60 -6.07
N SER A 71 -17.31 -2.50 -6.77
CA SER A 71 -18.26 -1.87 -7.70
C SER A 71 -18.60 -2.72 -8.93
N LEU A 72 -17.71 -3.66 -9.28
CA LEU A 72 -17.86 -4.59 -10.41
C LEU A 72 -18.28 -5.99 -9.97
N TRP A 73 -18.47 -6.22 -8.66
CA TRP A 73 -18.75 -7.53 -8.07
C TRP A 73 -20.19 -7.96 -8.30
N THR A 74 -20.50 -8.37 -9.52
CA THR A 74 -21.84 -8.77 -9.98
C THR A 74 -21.80 -10.18 -10.55
N ALA A 75 -22.93 -10.89 -10.56
CA ALA A 75 -23.03 -12.22 -11.13
C ALA A 75 -23.58 -12.17 -12.57
N PRO A 76 -22.91 -12.77 -13.57
CA PRO A 76 -21.60 -13.45 -13.49
C PRO A 76 -20.43 -12.47 -13.31
N LEU A 77 -19.39 -12.91 -12.60
CA LEU A 77 -18.24 -12.07 -12.26
C LEU A 77 -17.48 -11.62 -13.52
N PRO A 78 -17.37 -10.31 -13.80
CA PRO A 78 -16.62 -9.80 -14.93
C PRO A 78 -15.11 -9.76 -14.61
N ILE A 79 -14.50 -10.94 -14.47
CA ILE A 79 -13.11 -11.11 -14.00
C ILE A 79 -12.11 -10.26 -14.79
N ALA A 80 -12.22 -10.25 -16.13
CA ALA A 80 -11.33 -9.46 -16.99
C ALA A 80 -11.44 -7.95 -16.71
N ALA A 81 -12.65 -7.43 -16.49
CA ALA A 81 -12.87 -6.02 -16.18
C ALA A 81 -12.30 -5.65 -14.79
N ILE A 82 -12.47 -6.54 -13.81
CA ILE A 82 -11.89 -6.36 -12.46
C ILE A 82 -10.37 -6.33 -12.55
N ILE A 83 -9.75 -7.29 -13.25
CA ILE A 83 -8.30 -7.36 -13.41
C ILE A 83 -7.78 -6.10 -14.13
N LEU A 84 -8.37 -5.74 -15.27
CA LEU A 84 -7.90 -4.58 -16.05
C LEU A 84 -8.14 -3.26 -15.30
N GLY A 85 -9.31 -3.08 -14.70
CA GLY A 85 -9.65 -1.88 -13.96
C GLY A 85 -8.74 -1.67 -12.75
N THR A 86 -8.51 -2.73 -11.97
CA THR A 86 -7.58 -2.67 -10.83
C THR A 86 -6.13 -2.51 -11.30
N PHE A 87 -5.70 -3.19 -12.36
CA PHE A 87 -4.34 -3.04 -12.91
C PHE A 87 -4.06 -1.62 -13.37
N ILE A 88 -4.93 -1.05 -14.22
CA ILE A 88 -4.79 0.32 -14.74
C ILE A 88 -4.75 1.33 -13.60
N LEU A 89 -5.68 1.20 -12.64
CA LEU A 89 -5.72 2.08 -11.47
C LEU A 89 -4.44 1.99 -10.63
N ASN A 90 -3.84 0.81 -10.54
CA ASN A 90 -2.64 0.55 -9.75
C ASN A 90 -1.34 0.86 -10.48
N LEU A 91 -1.33 1.22 -11.77
CA LEU A 91 -0.12 1.65 -12.47
C LEU A 91 0.61 2.81 -11.73
N ARG A 92 -0.11 3.58 -10.92
CA ARG A 92 0.48 4.56 -10.00
C ARG A 92 1.53 3.98 -9.05
N HIS A 93 1.42 2.72 -8.64
CA HIS A 93 2.41 2.05 -7.78
C HIS A 93 3.76 1.87 -8.50
N VAL A 94 3.78 1.77 -9.82
CA VAL A 94 5.02 1.73 -10.60
C VAL A 94 5.74 3.08 -10.49
N LEU A 95 5.00 4.18 -10.66
CA LEU A 95 5.53 5.53 -10.53
C LEU A 95 5.96 5.83 -9.09
N MET A 96 5.14 5.47 -8.10
CA MET A 96 5.47 5.58 -6.69
C MET A 96 6.73 4.78 -6.33
N GLY A 97 6.85 3.54 -6.80
CA GLY A 97 8.06 2.74 -6.61
C GLY A 97 9.30 3.38 -7.24
N ALA A 98 9.15 4.02 -8.41
CA ALA A 98 10.24 4.72 -9.07
C ALA A 98 10.75 5.93 -8.26
N THR A 99 9.87 6.69 -7.60
CA THR A 99 10.31 7.80 -6.72
C THR A 99 11.08 7.30 -5.50
N LEU A 100 10.82 6.07 -5.06
CA LEU A 100 11.50 5.48 -3.90
C LEU A 100 12.86 4.84 -4.23
N ARG A 101 13.32 4.90 -5.49
CA ARG A 101 14.53 4.20 -5.97
C ARG A 101 15.75 4.43 -5.08
N HIS A 102 16.03 5.67 -4.68
CA HIS A 102 17.22 6.01 -3.91
C HIS A 102 17.25 5.36 -2.52
N TRP A 103 16.10 5.18 -1.86
CA TRP A 103 16.01 4.43 -0.59
C TRP A 103 16.03 2.92 -0.80
N LEU A 104 15.47 2.42 -1.90
CA LEU A 104 15.35 0.98 -2.15
C LEU A 104 16.65 0.34 -2.64
N GLN A 105 17.53 1.10 -3.29
CA GLN A 105 18.80 0.59 -3.81
C GLN A 105 19.81 0.20 -2.72
N VAL A 106 19.72 0.82 -1.54
CA VAL A 106 20.68 0.58 -0.44
C VAL A 106 20.33 -0.62 0.45
N ILE A 107 19.09 -1.13 0.40
CA ILE A 107 18.62 -2.22 1.29
C ILE A 107 18.69 -3.62 0.64
N GLY A 108 19.04 -3.71 -0.65
CA GLY A 108 19.14 -4.96 -1.41
C GLY A 108 17.81 -5.48 -1.95
N THR A 109 17.86 -6.22 -3.07
CA THR A 109 16.70 -6.58 -3.90
C THR A 109 15.57 -7.28 -3.15
N ARG A 110 15.89 -8.27 -2.30
CA ARG A 110 14.85 -9.03 -1.56
C ARG A 110 14.06 -8.14 -0.60
N ARG A 111 14.74 -7.25 0.12
CA ARG A 111 14.11 -6.31 1.05
C ARG A 111 13.36 -5.21 0.31
N ALA A 112 13.88 -4.76 -0.82
CA ALA A 112 13.21 -3.81 -1.69
C ALA A 112 11.87 -4.35 -2.21
N TYR A 113 11.82 -5.62 -2.67
CA TYR A 113 10.56 -6.25 -3.07
C TYR A 113 9.58 -6.38 -1.89
N GLY A 114 10.05 -6.79 -0.71
CA GLY A 114 9.22 -6.85 0.49
C GLY A 114 8.63 -5.49 0.89
N ALA A 115 9.42 -4.42 0.77
CA ALA A 115 8.96 -3.06 1.02
C ALA A 115 7.92 -2.60 -0.02
N ILE A 116 8.16 -2.87 -1.31
CA ILE A 116 7.23 -2.52 -2.39
C ILE A 116 5.91 -3.31 -2.27
N THR A 117 5.93 -4.57 -1.82
CA THR A 117 4.68 -5.34 -1.64
C THR A 117 3.76 -4.77 -0.56
N MET A 118 4.31 -3.99 0.38
CA MET A 118 3.56 -3.28 1.41
C MET A 118 3.39 -1.79 1.09
N LEU A 119 3.66 -1.38 -0.15
CA LEU A 119 3.50 0.00 -0.59
C LEU A 119 2.01 0.34 -0.73
N THR A 120 1.56 1.28 0.09
CA THR A 120 0.26 1.96 -0.01
C THR A 120 0.45 3.44 -0.28
N ASP A 121 -0.61 4.13 -0.71
CA ASP A 121 -0.59 5.58 -0.96
C ASP A 121 -0.15 6.35 0.30
N GLU A 122 -0.59 5.92 1.48
CA GLU A 122 -0.22 6.54 2.76
C GLU A 122 1.24 6.29 3.13
N SER A 123 1.73 5.05 2.93
CA SER A 123 3.13 4.71 3.21
C SER A 123 4.09 5.44 2.27
N TRP A 124 3.71 5.62 1.02
CA TRP A 124 4.45 6.40 0.04
C TRP A 124 4.47 7.88 0.43
N ALA A 125 3.30 8.47 0.70
CA ALA A 125 3.17 9.88 1.08
C ALA A 125 3.97 10.21 2.33
N MET A 126 3.96 9.32 3.33
CA MET A 126 4.77 9.46 4.53
C MET A 126 6.27 9.36 4.28
N THR A 127 6.69 8.57 3.29
CA THR A 127 8.12 8.39 2.97
C THR A 127 8.67 9.61 2.22
N VAL A 128 7.95 10.11 1.21
CA VAL A 128 8.41 11.24 0.37
C VAL A 128 8.28 12.61 1.05
N ARG A 129 7.61 12.67 2.21
CA ARG A 129 7.46 13.90 3.00
C ARG A 129 8.72 14.25 3.82
N TYR A 130 9.68 13.33 3.91
CA TYR A 130 10.96 13.50 4.61
C TYR A 130 12.13 13.40 3.63
#